data_AF-L1K3V7-F1
#
_entry.id   AF-L1K3V7-F1
#
_cell.length_a   1.000
_cell.length_b   1.000
_cell.length_c   1.000
_cell.angle_alpha   90.00
_cell.angle_beta   90.00
_cell.angle_gamma   90.00
#
_symmetry.space_group_name_H-M   'P 1'
#
loop_
_entity.id
_entity.type
_entity.pdbx_description
1 polymer ?
#
loop_
_entity_poly.entity_id
_entity_poly.type
_entity_poly.pdbx_seq_one_letter_code
_entity_poly.pdbx_strand_id
1 'polypeptide(L)'
;MYAAFPRGWENAQISSSQRSSMQSSQMSLSQHSSSSSQLSAQLSAQLSMHRDSRDSRSSRDSRGSRSSSEGIRISGANEMAGVGIFFQQEPMSGRVYVASIVENGSADRSGVIKVNDVIVKVDDEDVQGQPLSTLRNLILGRQGTYVVLAFRRMTGTELYYYDVELVRGTPEYFESLKKSQAVAEEKEKLLVQVRQQEQDIIALRHQNTQMQRGSDISELDSLKRAIAQKDEEIKGYNEAISKLSKPAASMSPTAAENSFSTSSMRLEKERLKEDLVQLTRKLEILKQRYDETVKQNREEGKMMQASIEGEITAANSFSHSLDNENDMLSKIREERNAISLHAFTKAKEGCVLLKEAESNSQNEALSSLDMIYAQVFASLGRDGIK
;
A
#
# COMPACT_ATOMS: atom_id res chain seq x y z
N MET A 1 -1.53 20.18 -66.49
CA MET A 1 -2.23 19.17 -65.67
C MET A 1 -2.38 19.80 -64.28
N TYR A 2 -3.47 20.51 -63.94
CA TYR A 2 -4.80 20.00 -63.49
C TYR A 2 -4.64 18.88 -62.45
N ALA A 3 -5.24 18.89 -61.25
CA ALA A 3 -6.36 19.62 -60.64
C ALA A 3 -6.24 19.45 -59.08
N ALA A 4 -6.55 20.42 -58.20
CA ALA A 4 -7.84 20.93 -57.70
C ALA A 4 -8.19 20.47 -56.26
N PHE A 5 -8.60 21.45 -55.44
CA PHE A 5 -9.20 21.44 -54.08
C PHE A 5 -10.56 20.69 -54.01
N PRO A 6 -11.11 20.36 -52.81
CA PRO A 6 -11.97 21.29 -52.01
C PRO A 6 -11.75 21.20 -50.48
N ARG A 7 -11.74 22.30 -49.69
CA ARG A 7 -12.85 23.13 -49.18
C ARG A 7 -13.84 22.42 -48.22
N GLY A 8 -13.79 22.86 -46.95
CA GLY A 8 -14.95 23.39 -46.20
C GLY A 8 -15.74 22.43 -45.32
N TRP A 9 -16.05 22.92 -44.11
CA TRP A 9 -17.29 22.84 -43.28
C TRP A 9 -16.87 23.21 -41.84
N GLU A 10 -16.77 24.50 -41.51
CA GLU A 10 -17.79 25.39 -40.90
C GLU A 10 -18.48 24.91 -39.59
N ASN A 11 -18.20 25.71 -38.55
CA ASN A 11 -19.09 26.28 -37.53
C ASN A 11 -19.87 25.39 -36.55
N ALA A 12 -19.53 25.55 -35.26
CA ALA A 12 -20.53 25.71 -34.21
C ALA A 12 -20.05 26.72 -33.15
N GLN A 13 -20.80 27.81 -33.05
CA GLN A 13 -20.67 28.90 -32.09
C GLN A 13 -20.93 28.41 -30.66
N ILE A 14 -20.19 28.94 -29.67
CA ILE A 14 -20.78 29.21 -28.36
C ILE A 14 -20.44 30.65 -27.98
N SER A 15 -21.52 31.38 -27.73
CA SER A 15 -21.62 32.81 -27.54
C SER A 15 -20.95 33.32 -26.26
N SER A 16 -20.31 34.47 -26.42
CA SER A 16 -20.08 35.47 -25.38
C SER A 16 -21.39 35.97 -24.76
N SER A 17 -21.60 35.67 -23.48
CA SER A 17 -22.45 36.38 -22.50
C SER A 17 -22.16 35.68 -21.16
N GLN A 18 -21.49 36.22 -20.15
CA GLN A 18 -21.66 37.52 -19.51
C GLN A 18 -20.32 37.94 -18.89
N ARG A 19 -19.86 39.15 -19.24
CA ARG A 19 -18.78 39.85 -18.56
C ARG A 19 -19.39 41.15 -18.02
N SER A 20 -19.80 41.14 -16.76
CA SER A 20 -20.15 42.26 -15.87
C SER A 20 -20.59 41.60 -14.54
N SER A 21 -20.17 41.99 -13.33
CA SER A 21 -19.76 43.31 -12.84
C SER A 21 -18.57 43.25 -11.88
N MET A 22 -17.88 44.38 -11.82
CA MET A 22 -16.92 44.74 -10.78
C MET A 22 -17.61 45.03 -9.44
N GLN A 23 -16.83 44.90 -8.37
CA GLN A 23 -16.83 45.75 -7.15
C GLN A 23 -18.07 45.83 -6.26
N SER A 24 -18.03 45.05 -5.17
CA SER A 24 -18.42 45.40 -3.78
C SER A 24 -18.29 44.09 -2.99
N SER A 25 -17.53 43.90 -1.91
CA SER A 25 -17.20 44.81 -0.83
C SER A 25 -15.93 44.31 -0.12
N GLN A 26 -15.06 45.25 0.24
CA GLN A 26 -14.20 45.10 1.41
C GLN A 26 -15.07 45.17 2.68
N MET A 27 -14.53 44.59 3.76
CA MET A 27 -14.89 44.72 5.18
C MET A 27 -15.55 43.49 5.86
N SER A 28 -14.94 43.15 7.01
CA SER A 28 -15.27 42.12 8.02
C SER A 28 -14.94 40.67 7.59
N LEU A 29 -14.18 39.85 8.32
CA LEU A 29 -13.83 39.84 9.73
C LEU A 29 -12.37 39.45 9.95
N SER A 30 -11.62 40.35 10.56
CA SER A 30 -10.55 40.01 11.49
C SER A 30 -11.18 39.48 12.78
N GLN A 31 -11.10 38.18 13.00
CA GLN A 31 -11.05 37.52 14.32
C GLN A 31 -10.90 36.01 14.12
N HIS A 32 -10.15 35.36 15.02
CA HIS A 32 -9.77 33.93 15.04
C HIS A 32 -8.45 33.53 14.36
N SER A 33 -7.43 34.38 14.49
CA SER A 33 -6.08 33.88 14.81
C SER A 33 -6.01 33.66 16.32
N SER A 34 -5.79 32.41 16.78
CA SER A 34 -5.21 31.99 18.09
C SER A 34 -5.88 30.73 18.66
N SER A 35 -5.77 29.56 18.02
CA SER A 35 -6.10 28.27 18.69
C SER A 35 -5.36 27.02 18.17
N SER A 36 -4.45 27.13 17.19
CA SER A 36 -3.77 25.94 16.62
C SER A 36 -2.28 25.84 16.95
N SER A 37 -1.67 26.88 17.52
CA SER A 37 -0.23 26.91 17.87
C SER A 37 0.08 26.52 19.32
N GLN A 38 -0.91 26.12 20.14
CA GLN A 38 -0.70 25.75 21.55
C GLN A 38 -0.66 24.23 21.81
N LEU A 39 -1.09 23.39 20.85
CA LEU A 39 -1.11 21.92 21.04
C LEU A 39 0.17 21.21 20.60
N SER A 40 1.07 21.86 19.83
CA SER A 40 2.36 21.27 19.43
C SER A 40 3.48 21.50 20.44
N ALA A 41 3.30 22.43 21.40
CA ALA A 41 4.28 22.74 22.44
C ALA A 41 4.05 21.97 23.76
N GLN A 42 2.89 21.34 23.94
CA GLN A 42 2.56 20.59 25.17
C GLN A 42 2.98 19.11 25.14
N LEU A 43 3.25 18.53 23.97
CA LEU A 43 3.66 17.11 23.86
C LEU A 43 5.18 16.90 24.00
N SER A 44 5.98 17.96 23.87
CA SER A 44 7.46 17.91 23.96
C SER A 44 8.00 18.12 25.39
N ALA A 45 7.14 18.45 26.36
CA ALA A 45 7.53 18.66 27.76
C ALA A 45 7.35 17.41 28.66
N GLN A 46 6.81 16.30 28.13
CA GLN A 46 6.34 15.17 28.95
C GLN A 46 7.26 13.93 28.97
N LEU A 47 8.50 14.03 28.47
CA LEU A 47 9.47 12.91 28.47
C LEU A 47 10.85 13.25 29.08
N SER A 48 11.01 14.37 29.80
CA SER A 48 12.33 14.80 30.30
C SER A 48 12.54 14.76 31.83
N MET A 49 11.64 14.20 32.63
CA MET A 49 11.82 14.21 34.10
C MET A 49 11.38 12.90 34.75
N HIS A 50 12.27 11.90 34.76
CA HIS A 50 12.47 11.00 35.91
C HIS A 50 13.56 9.97 35.62
N ARG A 51 14.77 10.22 36.14
CA ARG A 51 15.56 9.25 36.93
C ARG A 51 16.93 9.86 37.22
N ASP A 52 17.01 10.55 38.35
CA ASP A 52 18.23 10.57 39.15
C ASP A 52 17.83 10.64 40.62
N SER A 53 18.04 9.53 41.34
CA SER A 53 18.20 9.54 42.78
C SER A 53 18.88 8.25 43.24
N ARG A 54 20.18 8.41 43.51
CA ARG A 54 20.95 7.86 44.63
C ARG A 54 20.69 6.41 45.02
N ASP A 55 21.73 5.60 44.86
CA ASP A 55 22.17 4.77 45.98
C ASP A 55 23.69 4.80 46.11
N SER A 56 24.15 4.90 47.35
CA SER A 56 25.56 5.04 47.70
C SER A 56 25.91 4.08 48.82
N ARG A 57 27.07 3.42 48.64
CA ARG A 57 27.97 2.76 49.62
C ARG A 57 27.93 1.23 49.71
N SER A 58 29.01 0.58 49.25
CA SER A 58 30.07 -0.04 50.10
C SER A 58 31.15 -0.64 49.17
N SER A 59 32.38 -0.13 49.22
CA SER A 59 33.55 -0.65 49.97
C SER A 59 34.17 -1.92 49.38
N ARG A 60 35.39 -1.72 48.84
CA ARG A 60 36.57 -2.61 48.84
C ARG A 60 36.38 -4.07 48.41
N ASP A 61 36.98 -4.42 47.28
CA ASP A 61 38.18 -5.26 47.33
C ASP A 61 38.99 -5.22 46.02
N SER A 62 40.30 -5.24 46.21
CA SER A 62 41.32 -5.30 45.17
C SER A 62 41.63 -6.77 44.88
N ARG A 63 41.69 -7.18 43.61
CA ARG A 63 42.74 -8.06 43.04
C ARG A 63 42.39 -8.51 41.62
N GLY A 64 43.27 -8.13 40.69
CA GLY A 64 43.75 -8.94 39.58
C GLY A 64 42.75 -9.76 38.77
N SER A 65 42.44 -9.28 37.58
CA SER A 65 42.39 -10.16 36.42
C SER A 65 42.93 -9.44 35.20
N ARG A 66 44.08 -9.95 34.76
CA ARG A 66 44.64 -9.76 33.43
C ARG A 66 43.58 -10.23 32.44
N SER A 67 42.82 -9.31 31.84
CA SER A 67 42.16 -9.58 30.58
C SER A 67 42.87 -8.74 29.52
N SER A 68 43.46 -9.45 28.57
CA SER A 68 44.01 -8.93 27.33
C SER A 68 42.92 -8.11 26.65
N SER A 69 42.91 -6.82 26.95
CA SER A 69 42.21 -5.83 26.15
C SER A 69 43.10 -5.60 24.95
N GLU A 70 43.02 -6.54 24.01
CA GLU A 70 43.15 -6.24 22.60
C GLU A 70 42.04 -5.24 22.31
N GLY A 71 42.30 -3.98 22.68
CA GLY A 71 41.44 -2.87 22.39
C GLY A 71 41.36 -2.82 20.88
N ILE A 72 40.22 -3.28 20.35
CA ILE A 72 39.81 -2.99 18.99
C ILE A 72 39.85 -1.47 18.91
N ARG A 73 40.96 -0.97 18.37
CA ARG A 73 41.09 0.42 17.97
C ARG A 73 40.07 0.57 16.85
N ILE A 74 38.93 1.13 17.20
CA ILE A 74 37.97 1.69 16.25
C ILE A 74 38.68 2.89 15.63
N SER A 75 39.57 2.62 14.69
CA SER A 75 40.23 3.61 13.86
C SER A 75 39.26 3.98 12.74
N GLY A 76 38.32 4.88 13.04
CA GLY A 76 37.81 5.83 12.03
C GLY A 76 38.90 6.83 11.62
N ALA A 77 40.13 6.33 11.40
CA ALA A 77 41.34 7.10 11.18
C ALA A 77 41.76 6.88 9.74
N ASN A 78 41.43 7.84 8.87
CA ASN A 78 42.27 8.25 7.76
C ASN A 78 43.14 7.13 7.15
N GLU A 79 42.52 6.06 6.62
CA GLU A 79 43.27 4.93 6.05
C GLU A 79 43.99 5.45 4.82
N MET A 80 45.26 5.81 4.99
CA MET A 80 46.14 6.15 3.89
C MET A 80 46.53 4.84 3.21
N ALA A 81 46.27 4.77 1.92
CA ALA A 81 46.63 3.65 1.09
C ALA A 81 47.46 4.12 -0.10
N GLY A 82 48.37 3.26 -0.55
CA GLY A 82 49.04 3.39 -1.84
C GLY A 82 48.29 2.61 -2.91
N VAL A 83 48.99 2.31 -4.00
CA VAL A 83 48.44 1.59 -5.16
C VAL A 83 49.01 0.17 -5.32
N GLY A 84 49.72 -0.34 -4.32
CA GLY A 84 50.27 -1.70 -4.34
C GLY A 84 51.48 -1.89 -5.26
N ILE A 85 52.37 -0.89 -5.33
CA ILE A 85 53.62 -0.95 -6.09
C ILE A 85 54.80 -0.74 -5.15
N PHE A 86 55.82 -1.58 -5.26
CA PHE A 86 57.12 -1.34 -4.64
C PHE A 86 58.05 -0.74 -5.69
N PHE A 87 58.55 0.46 -5.41
CA PHE A 87 59.51 1.16 -6.24
C PHE A 87 60.93 0.98 -5.71
N GLN A 88 61.90 0.94 -6.62
CA GLN A 88 63.32 1.01 -6.32
C GLN A 88 63.97 2.12 -7.13
N GLN A 89 65.00 2.75 -6.57
CA GLN A 89 65.74 3.83 -7.22
C GLN A 89 67.15 3.34 -7.56
N GLU A 90 67.56 3.51 -8.81
CA GLU A 90 68.90 3.19 -9.27
C GLU A 90 69.91 4.22 -8.73
N PRO A 91 70.99 3.80 -8.03
CA PRO A 91 71.91 4.73 -7.37
C PRO A 91 72.64 5.68 -8.30
N MET A 92 72.96 5.25 -9.53
CA MET A 92 73.79 6.03 -10.47
C MET A 92 72.97 7.02 -11.30
N SER A 93 71.77 6.64 -11.73
CA SER A 93 70.93 7.45 -12.63
C SER A 93 69.84 8.22 -11.89
N GLY A 94 69.54 7.85 -10.64
CA GLY A 94 68.38 8.35 -9.89
C GLY A 94 67.04 7.87 -10.46
N ARG A 95 67.04 6.97 -11.46
CA ARG A 95 65.85 6.43 -12.11
C ARG A 95 65.05 5.58 -11.12
N VAL A 96 63.76 5.89 -11.00
CA VAL A 96 62.84 5.12 -10.15
C VAL A 96 62.05 4.14 -11.02
N TYR A 97 62.06 2.86 -10.66
CA TYR A 97 61.39 1.80 -11.40
C TYR A 97 60.55 0.90 -10.50
N VAL A 98 59.58 0.21 -11.12
CA VAL A 98 58.74 -0.80 -10.46
C VAL A 98 59.57 -2.03 -10.18
N ALA A 99 59.83 -2.31 -8.90
CA ALA A 99 60.56 -3.49 -8.46
C ALA A 99 59.64 -4.71 -8.30
N SER A 100 58.46 -4.50 -7.72
CA SER A 100 57.44 -5.53 -7.61
C SER A 100 56.04 -4.93 -7.47
N ILE A 101 55.04 -5.77 -7.72
CA ILE A 101 53.62 -5.41 -7.66
C ILE A 101 52.99 -6.29 -6.58
N VAL A 102 52.16 -5.68 -5.72
CA VAL A 102 51.41 -6.38 -4.68
C VAL A 102 50.28 -7.17 -5.33
N GLU A 103 50.28 -8.49 -5.13
CA GLU A 103 49.22 -9.39 -5.59
C GLU A 103 47.86 -8.92 -5.06
N ASN A 104 46.84 -8.93 -5.93
CA ASN A 104 45.50 -8.45 -5.63
C ASN A 104 45.44 -6.97 -5.20
N GLY A 105 46.52 -6.21 -5.39
CA GLY A 105 46.57 -4.76 -5.21
C GLY A 105 45.98 -4.00 -6.40
N SER A 106 45.94 -2.66 -6.30
CA SER A 106 45.37 -1.80 -7.36
C SER A 106 46.12 -1.93 -8.69
N ALA A 107 47.45 -1.84 -8.64
CA ALA A 107 48.30 -1.97 -9.83
C ALA A 107 48.21 -3.35 -10.49
N ASP A 108 48.16 -4.42 -9.70
CA ASP A 108 47.99 -5.80 -10.20
C ASP A 108 46.64 -5.96 -10.92
N ARG A 109 45.56 -5.49 -10.30
CA ARG A 109 44.19 -5.52 -10.87
C ARG A 109 44.08 -4.72 -12.17
N SER A 110 44.90 -3.69 -12.37
CA SER A 110 44.94 -2.96 -13.63
C SER A 110 45.51 -3.81 -14.78
N GLY A 111 46.48 -4.69 -14.48
CA GLY A 111 47.19 -5.50 -15.48
C GLY A 111 48.08 -4.71 -16.45
N VAL A 112 48.10 -3.37 -16.39
CA VAL A 112 48.83 -2.51 -17.34
C VAL A 112 50.30 -2.35 -16.96
N ILE A 113 50.56 -2.19 -15.66
CA ILE A 113 51.88 -1.94 -15.08
C ILE A 113 52.64 -3.28 -14.95
N LYS A 114 53.94 -3.25 -15.22
CA LYS A 114 54.85 -4.39 -15.15
C LYS A 114 56.11 -4.02 -14.38
N VAL A 115 56.82 -5.05 -13.92
CA VAL A 115 58.14 -4.90 -13.33
C VAL A 115 59.09 -4.26 -14.35
N ASN A 116 59.97 -3.38 -13.88
CA ASN A 116 60.90 -2.53 -14.63
C ASN A 116 60.31 -1.32 -15.36
N ASP A 117 59.00 -1.06 -15.21
CA ASP A 117 58.42 0.21 -15.66
C ASP A 117 59.01 1.37 -14.89
N VAL A 118 59.17 2.50 -15.57
CA VAL A 118 59.83 3.65 -14.96
C VAL A 118 58.90 4.82 -14.88
N ILE A 119 58.68 5.25 -13.64
CA ILE A 119 57.76 6.32 -13.35
C ILE A 119 58.37 7.64 -13.80
N VAL A 120 57.54 8.44 -14.45
CA VAL A 120 57.92 9.77 -14.93
C VAL A 120 57.06 10.86 -14.30
N LYS A 121 55.77 10.60 -14.03
CA LYS A 121 54.90 11.56 -13.35
C LYS A 121 53.97 10.88 -12.35
N VAL A 122 53.55 11.65 -11.34
CA VAL A 122 52.42 11.34 -10.45
C VAL A 122 51.46 12.52 -10.53
N ASP A 123 50.24 12.24 -10.98
CA ASP A 123 49.26 13.24 -11.40
C ASP A 123 49.93 14.24 -12.38
N ASP A 124 49.96 15.52 -12.05
CA ASP A 124 50.57 16.56 -12.88
C ASP A 124 52.05 16.84 -12.56
N GLU A 125 52.64 16.16 -11.57
CA GLU A 125 53.99 16.43 -11.07
C GLU A 125 55.04 15.51 -11.72
N ASP A 126 56.10 16.09 -12.29
CA ASP A 126 57.26 15.34 -12.79
C ASP A 126 58.15 14.88 -11.63
N VAL A 127 58.37 13.56 -11.56
CA VAL A 127 59.08 12.91 -10.45
C VAL A 127 60.44 12.34 -10.88
N GLN A 128 60.90 12.60 -12.10
CA GLN A 128 62.19 12.11 -12.57
C GLN A 128 63.34 12.73 -11.77
N GLY A 129 64.25 11.87 -11.30
CA GLY A 129 65.40 12.29 -10.49
C GLY A 129 65.06 12.71 -9.05
N GLN A 130 63.77 12.74 -8.68
CA GLN A 130 63.34 13.04 -7.31
C GLN A 130 63.65 11.86 -6.37
N PRO A 131 63.86 12.11 -5.07
CA PRO A 131 64.07 11.03 -4.11
C PRO A 131 62.79 10.20 -3.93
N LEU A 132 62.97 8.93 -3.63
CA LEU A 132 61.86 7.98 -3.44
C LEU A 132 60.84 8.42 -2.35
N SER A 133 61.27 9.23 -1.38
CA SER A 133 60.41 9.81 -0.34
C SER A 133 59.38 10.79 -0.90
N THR A 134 59.77 11.64 -1.86
CA THR A 134 58.86 12.57 -2.55
C THR A 134 57.80 11.78 -3.31
N LEU A 135 58.24 10.75 -4.05
CA LEU A 135 57.33 9.88 -4.78
C LEU A 135 56.30 9.21 -3.86
N ARG A 136 56.75 8.69 -2.71
CA ARG A 136 55.87 8.08 -1.72
C ARG A 136 54.77 9.04 -1.26
N ASN A 137 55.11 10.30 -1.00
CA ASN A 137 54.15 11.29 -0.50
C ASN A 137 53.09 11.68 -1.52
N LEU A 138 53.40 11.62 -2.82
CA LEU A 138 52.44 11.90 -3.90
C LEU A 138 51.50 10.71 -4.15
N ILE A 139 52.02 9.48 -4.03
CA ILE A 139 51.24 8.25 -4.29
C ILE A 139 50.34 7.90 -3.10
N LEU A 140 50.82 8.06 -1.86
CA LEU A 140 50.01 7.79 -0.69
C LEU A 140 48.90 8.84 -0.53
N GLY A 141 47.69 8.38 -0.28
CA GLY A 141 46.54 9.23 -0.08
C GLY A 141 45.40 8.46 0.53
N ARG A 142 44.25 9.11 0.69
CA ARG A 142 43.09 8.48 1.32
C ARG A 142 42.59 7.28 0.50
N GLN A 143 42.35 6.15 1.16
CA GLN A 143 41.78 4.96 0.54
C GLN A 143 40.46 5.28 -0.19
N GLY A 144 40.28 4.68 -1.38
CA GLY A 144 39.16 4.92 -2.29
C GLY A 144 39.32 6.11 -3.23
N THR A 145 40.35 6.95 -3.06
CA THR A 145 40.68 8.04 -4.01
C THR A 145 41.54 7.53 -5.18
N TYR A 146 41.72 8.36 -6.20
CA TYR A 146 42.44 8.01 -7.43
C TYR A 146 43.76 8.77 -7.56
N VAL A 147 44.74 8.15 -8.23
CA VAL A 147 46.00 8.76 -8.63
C VAL A 147 46.32 8.34 -10.06
N VAL A 148 46.86 9.25 -10.87
CA VAL A 148 47.33 8.96 -12.22
C VAL A 148 48.84 8.80 -12.17
N LEU A 149 49.36 7.67 -12.65
CA LEU A 149 50.79 7.42 -12.75
C LEU A 149 51.20 7.33 -14.21
N ALA A 150 52.15 8.16 -14.61
CA ALA A 150 52.74 8.10 -15.95
C ALA A 150 54.02 7.27 -15.91
N PHE A 151 54.13 6.31 -16.83
CA PHE A 151 55.28 5.44 -16.96
C PHE A 151 55.91 5.52 -18.35
N ARG A 152 57.19 5.21 -18.41
CA ARG A 152 57.90 4.84 -19.63
C ARG A 152 58.36 3.39 -19.54
N ARG A 153 58.16 2.64 -20.62
CA ARG A 153 58.69 1.27 -20.78
C ARG A 153 59.39 1.17 -22.12
N MET A 154 60.47 0.38 -22.15
CA MET A 154 61.21 0.10 -23.37
C MET A 154 60.84 -1.30 -23.86
N THR A 155 60.33 -1.39 -25.09
CA THR A 155 59.98 -2.65 -25.75
C THR A 155 60.87 -2.80 -26.96
N GLY A 156 61.88 -3.67 -26.88
CA GLY A 156 62.92 -3.76 -27.91
C GLY A 156 63.68 -2.43 -28.00
N THR A 157 63.57 -1.75 -29.13
CA THR A 157 64.20 -0.43 -29.39
C THR A 157 63.25 0.75 -29.19
N GLU A 158 61.96 0.49 -28.97
CA GLU A 158 60.96 1.54 -28.87
C GLU A 158 60.70 1.93 -27.43
N LEU A 159 60.70 3.24 -27.19
CA LEU A 159 60.32 3.84 -25.91
C LEU A 159 58.88 4.33 -26.02
N TYR A 160 58.02 3.87 -25.13
CA TYR A 160 56.63 4.28 -25.11
C TYR A 160 56.22 4.79 -23.72
N TYR A 161 55.31 5.77 -23.73
CA TYR A 161 54.78 6.43 -22.56
C TYR A 161 53.30 6.12 -22.44
N TYR A 162 52.82 5.92 -21.21
CA TYR A 162 51.43 5.67 -20.94
C TYR A 162 51.10 6.05 -19.50
N ASP A 163 49.84 6.43 -19.31
CA ASP A 163 49.30 6.84 -18.03
C ASP A 163 48.33 5.76 -17.53
N VAL A 164 48.32 5.54 -16.22
CA VAL A 164 47.43 4.59 -15.56
C VAL A 164 46.78 5.27 -14.37
N GLU A 165 45.45 5.37 -14.40
CA GLU A 165 44.66 5.79 -13.26
C GLU A 165 44.42 4.60 -12.32
N LEU A 166 44.79 4.74 -11.05
CA LEU A 166 44.69 3.69 -10.04
C LEU A 166 43.94 4.17 -8.81
N VAL A 167 43.11 3.29 -8.25
CA VAL A 167 42.47 3.52 -6.95
C VAL A 167 43.48 3.25 -5.83
N ARG A 168 43.58 4.15 -4.86
CA ARG A 168 44.33 3.94 -3.63
C ARG A 168 43.57 2.96 -2.73
N GLY A 169 44.18 1.82 -2.38
CA GLY A 169 43.52 0.83 -1.53
C GLY A 169 44.37 -0.40 -1.27
N THR A 170 44.10 -1.06 -0.14
CA THR A 170 44.70 -2.35 0.18
C THR A 170 43.99 -3.50 -0.54
N PRO A 171 44.62 -4.68 -0.69
CA PRO A 171 43.94 -5.86 -1.24
C PRO A 171 42.63 -6.19 -0.51
N GLU A 172 42.61 -6.06 0.82
CA GLU A 172 41.44 -6.32 1.67
C GLU A 172 40.31 -5.33 1.39
N TYR A 173 40.64 -4.05 1.13
CA TYR A 173 39.66 -3.04 0.72
C TYR A 173 38.94 -3.47 -0.56
N PHE A 174 39.66 -3.91 -1.59
CA PHE A 174 39.06 -4.35 -2.84
C PHE A 174 38.25 -5.65 -2.70
N GLU A 175 38.67 -6.57 -1.84
CA GLU A 175 37.86 -7.75 -1.51
C GLU A 175 36.55 -7.38 -0.82
N SER A 176 36.61 -6.44 0.13
CA SER A 176 35.42 -5.97 0.85
C SER A 176 34.42 -5.31 -0.10
N LEU A 177 34.90 -4.52 -1.06
CA LEU A 177 34.07 -3.92 -2.12
C LEU A 177 33.40 -4.99 -2.99
N LYS A 178 34.15 -6.00 -3.45
CA LYS A 178 33.57 -7.10 -4.26
C LYS A 178 32.50 -7.86 -3.48
N LYS A 179 32.74 -8.17 -2.21
CA LYS A 179 31.76 -8.85 -1.34
C LYS A 179 30.52 -7.98 -1.13
N SER A 180 30.71 -6.69 -0.85
CA SER A 180 29.61 -5.72 -0.69
C SER A 180 28.76 -5.60 -1.95
N GLN A 181 29.40 -5.52 -3.12
CA GLN A 181 28.70 -5.49 -4.40
C GLN A 181 27.90 -6.77 -4.65
N ALA A 182 28.50 -7.95 -4.43
CA ALA A 182 27.80 -9.23 -4.60
C ALA A 182 26.57 -9.35 -3.67
N VAL A 183 26.70 -8.88 -2.43
CA VAL A 183 25.59 -8.84 -1.47
C VAL A 183 24.49 -7.88 -1.94
N ALA A 184 24.86 -6.73 -2.51
CA ALA A 184 23.90 -5.77 -3.06
C ALA A 184 23.14 -6.36 -4.27
N GLU A 185 23.84 -7.04 -5.19
CA GLU A 185 23.25 -7.72 -6.35
C GLU A 185 22.31 -8.86 -5.93
N GLU A 186 22.71 -9.68 -4.96
CA GLU A 186 21.87 -10.75 -4.42
C GLU A 186 20.61 -10.20 -3.75
N LYS A 187 20.76 -9.13 -2.97
CA LYS A 187 19.63 -8.43 -2.35
C LYS A 187 18.67 -7.88 -3.40
N GLU A 188 19.18 -7.26 -4.47
CA GLU A 188 18.33 -6.75 -5.55
C GLU A 188 17.56 -7.86 -6.25
N LYS A 189 18.21 -9.00 -6.53
CA LYS A 189 17.57 -10.18 -7.10
C LYS A 189 16.43 -10.71 -6.22
N LEU A 190 16.65 -10.79 -4.91
CA LEU A 190 15.62 -11.20 -3.95
C LEU A 190 14.46 -10.21 -3.90
N LEU A 191 14.72 -8.90 -3.96
CA LEU A 191 13.67 -7.88 -3.99
C LEU A 191 12.79 -7.97 -5.24
N VAL A 192 13.39 -8.25 -6.41
CA VAL A 192 12.63 -8.49 -7.65
C VAL A 192 11.75 -9.73 -7.50
N GLN A 193 12.29 -10.80 -6.89
CA GLN A 193 11.53 -12.03 -6.66
C GLN A 193 10.35 -11.81 -5.70
N VAL A 194 10.55 -11.08 -4.60
CA VAL A 194 9.45 -10.72 -3.68
C VAL A 194 8.38 -9.92 -4.40
N ARG A 195 8.76 -8.91 -5.19
CA ARG A 195 7.80 -8.11 -5.98
C ARG A 195 6.97 -8.98 -6.93
N GLN A 196 7.59 -9.96 -7.59
CA GLN A 196 6.86 -10.87 -8.47
C GLN A 196 5.85 -11.72 -7.69
N GLN A 197 6.26 -12.28 -6.54
CA GLN A 197 5.36 -13.08 -5.71
C GLN A 197 4.19 -12.25 -5.15
N GLU A 198 4.43 -10.99 -4.78
CA GLU A 198 3.37 -10.08 -4.36
C GLU A 198 2.32 -9.86 -5.47
N GLN A 199 2.77 -9.70 -6.72
CA GLN A 199 1.86 -9.57 -7.87
C GLN A 199 1.03 -10.84 -8.08
N ASP A 200 1.66 -12.02 -7.97
CA ASP A 200 0.96 -13.30 -8.08
C ASP A 200 -0.10 -13.45 -6.97
N ILE A 201 0.21 -13.05 -5.74
CA ILE A 201 -0.74 -13.05 -4.63
C ILE A 201 -1.91 -12.10 -4.89
N ILE A 202 -1.64 -10.90 -5.42
CA ILE A 202 -2.70 -9.94 -5.79
C ILE A 202 -3.62 -10.56 -6.86
N ALA A 203 -3.07 -11.20 -7.88
CA ALA A 203 -3.83 -11.88 -8.93
C ALA A 203 -4.68 -13.03 -8.35
N LEU A 204 -4.09 -13.89 -7.51
CA LEU A 204 -4.82 -14.98 -6.85
C LEU A 204 -5.93 -14.46 -5.94
N ARG A 205 -5.71 -13.38 -5.18
CA ARG A 205 -6.75 -12.75 -4.34
C ARG A 205 -7.88 -12.16 -5.17
N HIS A 206 -7.57 -11.61 -6.35
CA HIS A 206 -8.59 -11.13 -7.29
C HIS A 206 -9.43 -12.29 -7.82
N GLN A 207 -8.80 -13.38 -8.24
CA GLN A 207 -9.49 -14.59 -8.68
C GLN A 207 -10.35 -15.20 -7.56
N ASN A 208 -9.84 -15.22 -6.32
CA ASN A 208 -10.59 -15.68 -5.14
C ASN A 208 -11.89 -14.88 -4.94
N THR A 209 -11.80 -13.56 -5.08
CA THR A 209 -12.96 -12.65 -4.95
C THR A 209 -13.99 -12.88 -6.05
N GLN A 210 -13.55 -13.20 -7.26
CA GLN A 210 -14.46 -13.55 -8.37
C GLN A 210 -15.13 -14.91 -8.13
N MET A 211 -14.39 -15.90 -7.60
CA MET A 211 -14.90 -17.25 -7.34
C MET A 211 -15.81 -17.32 -6.11
N GLN A 212 -15.69 -16.44 -5.12
CA GLN A 212 -16.69 -16.33 -4.05
C GLN A 212 -18.11 -16.00 -4.55
N ARG A 213 -18.25 -15.57 -5.83
CA ARG A 213 -19.53 -15.38 -6.50
C ARG A 213 -20.05 -16.65 -7.24
N GLY A 214 -19.26 -17.72 -7.33
CA GLY A 214 -19.58 -19.00 -7.97
C GLY A 214 -19.34 -20.19 -7.01
N SER A 215 -20.32 -21.07 -6.88
CA SER A 215 -20.51 -21.96 -5.73
C SER A 215 -19.58 -23.19 -5.58
N ASP A 216 -18.30 -23.12 -5.99
CA ASP A 216 -17.36 -24.26 -5.89
C ASP A 216 -16.34 -24.12 -4.74
N ILE A 217 -16.73 -24.68 -3.59
CA ILE A 217 -15.99 -24.64 -2.31
C ILE A 217 -14.62 -25.34 -2.39
N SER A 218 -14.47 -26.37 -3.22
CA SER A 218 -13.24 -27.16 -3.35
C SER A 218 -12.08 -26.36 -3.96
N GLU A 219 -12.36 -25.58 -5.02
CA GLU A 219 -11.35 -24.77 -5.67
C GLU A 219 -10.96 -23.55 -4.82
N LEU A 220 -11.90 -22.98 -4.07
CA LEU A 220 -11.66 -21.90 -3.11
C LEU A 220 -10.62 -22.28 -2.05
N ASP A 221 -10.71 -23.50 -1.51
CA ASP A 221 -9.77 -24.00 -0.51
C ASP A 221 -8.40 -24.38 -1.09
N SER A 222 -8.34 -24.72 -2.38
CA SER A 222 -7.06 -24.87 -3.09
C SER A 222 -6.35 -23.51 -3.25
N LEU A 223 -7.10 -22.45 -3.60
CA LEU A 223 -6.57 -21.12 -3.82
C LEU A 223 -6.08 -20.46 -2.51
N LYS A 224 -6.81 -20.66 -1.41
CA LYS A 224 -6.39 -20.21 -0.07
C LYS A 224 -5.06 -20.85 0.37
N ARG A 225 -4.88 -22.15 0.11
CA ARG A 225 -3.63 -22.86 0.39
C ARG A 225 -2.46 -22.32 -0.44
N ALA A 226 -2.70 -22.02 -1.73
CA ALA A 226 -1.69 -21.42 -2.59
C ALA A 226 -1.27 -20.01 -2.13
N ILE A 227 -2.21 -19.18 -1.69
CA ILE A 227 -1.92 -17.84 -1.13
C ILE A 227 -1.08 -17.98 0.15
N ALA A 228 -1.47 -18.87 1.07
CA ALA A 228 -0.74 -19.09 2.32
C ALA A 228 0.71 -19.57 2.07
N GLN A 229 0.89 -20.46 1.10
CA GLN A 229 2.22 -20.93 0.70
C GLN A 229 3.09 -19.78 0.14
N LYS A 230 2.52 -18.92 -0.70
CA LYS A 230 3.24 -17.76 -1.25
C LYS A 230 3.57 -16.72 -0.19
N ASP A 231 2.67 -16.47 0.76
CA ASP A 231 2.92 -15.60 1.91
C ASP A 231 4.07 -16.13 2.79
N GLU A 232 4.20 -17.46 2.93
CA GLU A 232 5.32 -18.10 3.65
C GLU A 232 6.66 -17.99 2.91
N GLU A 233 6.65 -18.17 1.58
CA GLU A 233 7.83 -17.92 0.73
C GLU A 233 8.33 -16.48 0.86
N ILE A 234 7.43 -15.48 0.82
CA ILE A 234 7.75 -14.06 1.00
C ILE A 234 8.37 -13.80 2.38
N LYS A 235 7.87 -14.44 3.44
CA LYS A 235 8.48 -14.34 4.78
C LYS A 235 9.91 -14.88 4.77
N GLY A 236 10.16 -16.02 4.12
CA GLY A 236 11.50 -16.58 3.96
C GLY A 236 12.47 -15.63 3.23
N TYR A 237 12.02 -15.01 2.14
CA TYR A 237 12.83 -14.03 1.42
C TYR A 237 13.10 -12.77 2.24
N ASN A 238 12.13 -12.26 2.98
CA ASN A 238 12.31 -11.11 3.86
C ASN A 238 13.28 -11.40 5.01
N GLU A 239 13.27 -12.61 5.55
CA GLU A 239 14.28 -13.05 6.52
C GLU A 239 15.68 -13.16 5.91
N ALA A 240 15.81 -13.65 4.68
CA ALA A 240 17.08 -13.69 3.96
C ALA A 240 17.61 -12.28 3.71
N ILE A 241 16.77 -11.36 3.24
CA ILE A 241 17.10 -9.95 3.06
C ILE A 241 17.52 -9.30 4.39
N SER A 242 16.82 -9.60 5.48
CA SER A 242 17.17 -9.11 6.83
C SER A 242 18.53 -9.63 7.30
N LYS A 243 18.85 -10.91 7.05
CA LYS A 243 20.15 -11.51 7.38
C LYS A 243 21.28 -10.88 6.57
N LEU A 244 21.05 -10.57 5.29
CA LEU A 244 21.98 -9.83 4.43
C LEU A 244 22.08 -8.35 4.80
N SER A 245 21.05 -7.79 5.43
CA SER A 245 20.97 -6.38 5.86
C SER A 245 21.46 -6.14 7.30
N LYS A 246 21.88 -7.17 8.05
CA LYS A 246 22.51 -6.96 9.35
C LYS A 246 23.70 -6.03 9.15
N PRO A 247 23.73 -4.86 9.83
CA PRO A 247 24.80 -3.91 9.64
C PRO A 247 26.08 -4.57 10.10
N ALA A 248 27.02 -4.77 9.18
CA ALA A 248 28.43 -4.69 9.53
C ALA A 248 28.60 -3.31 10.16
N ALA A 249 28.60 -3.28 11.50
CA ALA A 249 28.81 -2.08 12.30
C ALA A 249 30.27 -1.63 12.14
N SER A 250 30.63 -1.13 10.96
CA SER A 250 31.90 -0.47 10.65
C SER A 250 31.95 0.09 9.22
N MET A 251 30.88 0.69 8.69
CA MET A 251 30.96 1.34 7.37
C MET A 251 30.19 2.67 7.43
N SER A 252 30.91 3.76 7.68
CA SER A 252 30.38 5.12 7.55
C SER A 252 30.23 5.48 6.06
N PRO A 253 29.08 6.03 5.63
CA PRO A 253 28.88 6.47 4.26
C PRO A 253 29.43 7.89 4.08
N THR A 254 30.75 8.06 4.00
CA THR A 254 31.35 9.41 3.80
C THR A 254 32.71 9.34 3.12
N ALA A 255 32.73 9.00 1.82
CA ALA A 255 33.67 9.54 0.80
C ALA A 255 33.60 8.79 -0.54
N ALA A 256 32.41 8.68 -1.11
CA ALA A 256 32.23 8.25 -2.50
C ALA A 256 31.68 9.40 -3.36
N GLU A 257 32.02 10.64 -3.00
CA GLU A 257 31.77 11.83 -3.82
C GLU A 257 33.10 12.59 -3.94
N ASN A 258 33.61 12.66 -5.17
CA ASN A 258 34.91 13.17 -5.64
C ASN A 258 35.98 12.06 -5.76
N SER A 259 36.51 11.68 -6.92
CA SER A 259 36.59 12.37 -8.21
C SER A 259 36.93 11.41 -9.36
N PHE A 260 36.27 11.65 -10.50
CA PHE A 260 36.78 11.50 -11.87
C PHE A 260 37.00 10.10 -12.48
N SER A 261 35.90 9.42 -12.78
CA SER A 261 35.76 8.89 -14.15
C SER A 261 34.32 9.07 -14.60
N THR A 262 34.17 9.53 -15.84
CA THR A 262 32.94 9.82 -16.60
C THR A 262 32.14 11.08 -16.21
N SER A 263 32.53 12.21 -16.80
CA SER A 263 31.64 13.37 -17.01
C SER A 263 30.27 12.95 -17.57
N SER A 264 30.24 11.91 -18.40
CA SER A 264 29.02 11.29 -18.93
C SER A 264 28.13 10.67 -17.83
N MET A 265 28.68 9.85 -16.91
CA MET A 265 27.84 9.25 -15.86
C MET A 265 27.48 10.23 -14.75
N ARG A 266 28.27 11.30 -14.55
CA ARG A 266 27.86 12.38 -13.63
C ARG A 266 26.65 13.14 -14.17
N LEU A 267 26.65 13.47 -15.47
CA LEU A 267 25.51 14.08 -16.14
C LEU A 267 24.31 13.14 -16.15
N GLU A 268 24.53 11.85 -16.37
CA GLU A 268 23.46 10.84 -16.34
C GLU A 268 22.91 10.63 -14.92
N LYS A 269 23.75 10.61 -13.89
CA LYS A 269 23.34 10.55 -12.48
C LYS A 269 22.53 11.79 -12.07
N GLU A 270 22.95 12.98 -12.47
CA GLU A 270 22.18 14.21 -12.21
C GLU A 270 20.86 14.22 -12.99
N ARG A 271 20.84 13.77 -14.24
CA ARG A 271 19.61 13.61 -15.03
C ARG A 271 18.65 12.61 -14.37
N LEU A 272 19.15 11.47 -13.90
CA LEU A 272 18.35 10.48 -13.19
C LEU A 272 17.81 11.00 -11.86
N LYS A 273 18.57 11.85 -11.14
CA LYS A 273 18.07 12.53 -9.94
C LYS A 273 16.95 13.52 -10.28
N GLU A 274 17.09 14.30 -11.34
CA GLU A 274 16.03 15.20 -11.81
C GLU A 274 14.79 14.41 -12.22
N ASP A 275 14.95 13.33 -12.96
CA ASP A 275 13.87 12.43 -13.35
C ASP A 275 13.18 11.82 -12.12
N LEU A 276 13.93 11.39 -11.10
CA LEU A 276 13.39 10.88 -9.84
C LEU A 276 12.54 11.94 -9.12
N VAL A 277 13.01 13.19 -9.06
CA VAL A 277 12.26 14.31 -8.46
C VAL A 277 10.97 14.58 -9.26
N GLN A 278 11.05 14.57 -10.59
CA GLN A 278 9.86 14.74 -11.43
C GLN A 278 8.86 13.59 -11.27
N LEU A 279 9.35 12.34 -11.22
CA LEU A 279 8.50 11.17 -11.05
C LEU A 279 7.80 11.19 -9.68
N THR A 280 8.54 11.58 -8.63
CA THR A 280 8.00 11.74 -7.28
C THR A 280 6.89 12.79 -7.26
N ARG A 281 7.10 13.94 -7.92
CA ARG A 281 6.08 14.99 -8.04
C ARG A 281 4.85 14.53 -8.82
N LYS A 282 5.03 13.78 -9.91
CA LYS A 282 3.92 13.19 -10.68
C LYS A 282 3.13 12.18 -9.84
N LEU A 283 3.83 11.36 -9.04
CA LEU A 283 3.22 10.39 -8.15
C LEU A 283 2.39 11.08 -7.06
N GLU A 284 2.89 12.18 -6.48
CA GLU A 284 2.15 12.97 -5.50
C GLU A 284 0.86 13.57 -6.10
N ILE A 285 0.93 14.11 -7.33
CA ILE A 285 -0.26 14.63 -8.03
C ILE A 285 -1.26 13.52 -8.32
N LEU A 286 -0.79 12.34 -8.75
CA LEU A 286 -1.64 11.17 -9.00
C LEU A 286 -2.32 10.69 -7.72
N LYS A 287 -1.59 10.67 -6.60
CA LYS A 287 -2.13 10.33 -5.29
C LYS A 287 -3.22 11.30 -4.85
N GLN A 288 -2.99 12.60 -5.00
CA GLN A 288 -4.01 13.62 -4.72
C GLN A 288 -5.27 13.43 -5.56
N ARG A 289 -5.12 13.21 -6.88
CA ARG A 289 -6.27 12.93 -7.77
C ARG A 289 -7.03 11.67 -7.37
N TYR A 290 -6.31 10.62 -6.97
CA TYR A 290 -6.93 9.39 -6.50
C TYR A 290 -7.73 9.63 -5.22
N ASP A 291 -7.15 10.34 -4.24
CA ASP A 291 -7.83 10.68 -2.98
C ASP A 291 -9.09 11.54 -3.21
N GLU A 292 -9.01 12.51 -4.13
CA GLU A 292 -10.17 13.30 -4.57
C GLU A 292 -11.26 12.42 -5.21
N THR A 293 -10.88 11.50 -6.09
CA THR A 293 -11.82 10.58 -6.74
C THR A 293 -12.49 9.65 -5.72
N VAL A 294 -11.73 9.11 -4.77
CA VAL A 294 -12.27 8.26 -3.69
C VAL A 294 -13.23 9.07 -2.81
N LYS A 295 -12.90 10.33 -2.51
CA LYS A 295 -13.78 11.21 -1.74
C LYS A 295 -15.08 11.49 -2.49
N GLN A 296 -15.00 11.81 -3.78
CA GLN A 296 -16.16 12.03 -4.62
C GLN A 296 -17.05 10.79 -4.70
N ASN A 297 -16.48 9.60 -4.97
CA ASN A 297 -17.23 8.35 -5.00
C ASN A 297 -17.88 8.02 -3.65
N ARG A 298 -17.24 8.39 -2.53
CA ARG A 298 -17.82 8.21 -1.20
C ARG A 298 -18.99 9.16 -0.95
N GLU A 299 -18.90 10.40 -1.43
CA GLU A 299 -19.99 11.38 -1.35
C GLU A 299 -21.16 10.97 -2.24
N GLU A 300 -20.90 10.55 -3.48
CA GLU A 300 -21.89 9.99 -4.40
C GLU A 300 -22.56 8.74 -3.81
N GLY A 301 -21.78 7.84 -3.21
CA GLY A 301 -22.30 6.66 -2.51
C GLY A 301 -23.22 7.01 -1.34
N LYS A 302 -22.89 8.04 -0.55
CA LYS A 302 -23.77 8.53 0.53
C LYS A 302 -25.06 9.14 -0.02
N MET A 303 -24.97 9.92 -1.10
CA MET A 303 -26.14 10.52 -1.75
C MET A 303 -27.07 9.44 -2.29
N MET A 304 -26.52 8.42 -2.96
CA MET A 304 -27.28 7.30 -3.47
C MET A 304 -27.93 6.50 -2.34
N GLN A 305 -27.19 6.24 -1.26
CA GLN A 305 -27.73 5.55 -0.08
C GLN A 305 -28.88 6.33 0.57
N ALA A 306 -28.73 7.65 0.74
CA ALA A 306 -29.80 8.50 1.26
C ALA A 306 -31.04 8.50 0.35
N SER A 307 -30.85 8.46 -0.97
CA SER A 307 -31.96 8.34 -1.93
C SER A 307 -32.70 7.01 -1.77
N ILE A 308 -31.95 5.89 -1.67
CA ILE A 308 -32.52 4.55 -1.47
C ILE A 308 -33.28 4.48 -0.13
N GLU A 309 -32.70 5.01 0.95
CA GLU A 309 -33.36 5.06 2.27
C GLU A 309 -34.65 5.89 2.22
N GLY A 310 -34.65 7.00 1.46
CA GLY A 310 -35.85 7.80 1.20
C GLY A 310 -36.93 7.01 0.47
N GLU A 311 -36.57 6.29 -0.59
CA GLU A 311 -37.50 5.43 -1.35
C GLU A 311 -38.05 4.28 -0.51
N ILE A 312 -37.21 3.61 0.28
CA ILE A 312 -37.64 2.55 1.21
C ILE A 312 -38.62 3.11 2.24
N THR A 313 -38.34 4.29 2.79
CA THR A 313 -39.23 4.93 3.77
C THR A 313 -40.59 5.27 3.16
N ALA A 314 -40.61 5.76 1.91
CA ALA A 314 -41.84 6.01 1.17
C ALA A 314 -42.61 4.72 0.83
N ALA A 315 -41.91 3.64 0.44
CA ALA A 315 -42.52 2.34 0.18
C ALA A 315 -43.14 1.73 1.46
N ASN A 316 -42.45 1.87 2.60
CA ASN A 316 -42.94 1.38 3.88
C ASN A 316 -44.17 2.14 4.37
N SER A 317 -44.21 3.47 4.21
CA SER A 317 -45.40 4.26 4.56
C SER A 317 -46.60 3.90 3.67
N PHE A 318 -46.35 3.65 2.38
CA PHE A 318 -47.37 3.16 1.46
C PHE A 318 -47.87 1.76 1.84
N SER A 319 -46.97 0.82 2.17
CA SER A 319 -47.34 -0.52 2.65
C SER A 319 -48.20 -0.45 3.91
N HIS A 320 -47.80 0.36 4.90
CA HIS A 320 -48.60 0.56 6.12
C HIS A 320 -49.99 1.13 5.83
N SER A 321 -50.12 2.04 4.86
CA SER A 321 -51.43 2.55 4.44
C SER A 321 -52.30 1.43 3.86
N LEU A 322 -51.73 0.57 3.02
CA LEU A 322 -52.45 -0.57 2.44
C LEU A 322 -52.84 -1.61 3.50
N ASP A 323 -51.98 -1.87 4.48
CA ASP A 323 -52.28 -2.79 5.58
C ASP A 323 -53.47 -2.28 6.42
N ASN A 324 -53.50 -0.98 6.71
CA ASN A 324 -54.62 -0.34 7.42
C ASN A 324 -55.92 -0.42 6.61
N GLU A 325 -55.85 -0.20 5.29
CA GLU A 325 -57.01 -0.31 4.41
C GLU A 325 -57.53 -1.75 4.35
N ASN A 326 -56.62 -2.73 4.29
CA ASN A 326 -56.98 -4.14 4.26
C ASN A 326 -57.59 -4.62 5.60
N ASP A 327 -57.08 -4.13 6.74
CA ASP A 327 -57.67 -4.38 8.06
C ASP A 327 -59.09 -3.80 8.17
N MET A 328 -59.30 -2.57 7.67
CA MET A 328 -60.63 -1.96 7.59
C MET A 328 -61.57 -2.80 6.73
N LEU A 329 -61.13 -3.25 5.55
CA LEU A 329 -61.93 -4.11 4.68
C LEU A 329 -62.23 -5.47 5.32
N SER A 330 -61.31 -6.04 6.10
CA SER A 330 -61.54 -7.28 6.85
C SER A 330 -62.67 -7.10 7.88
N LYS A 331 -62.62 -6.02 8.67
CA LYS A 331 -63.67 -5.69 9.63
C LYS A 331 -65.04 -5.51 8.97
N ILE A 332 -65.09 -4.80 7.84
CA ILE A 332 -66.33 -4.63 7.07
C ILE A 332 -66.86 -5.98 6.58
N ARG A 333 -66.00 -6.90 6.12
CA ARG A 333 -66.40 -8.25 5.70
C ARG A 333 -66.94 -9.07 6.88
N GLU A 334 -66.29 -9.00 8.04
CA GLU A 334 -66.74 -9.69 9.25
C GLU A 334 -68.11 -9.19 9.72
N GLU A 335 -68.31 -7.87 9.76
CA GLU A 335 -69.61 -7.26 10.09
C GLU A 335 -70.69 -7.70 9.10
N ARG A 336 -70.40 -7.66 7.80
CA ARG A 336 -71.36 -8.11 6.77
C ARG A 336 -71.71 -9.58 6.90
N ASN A 337 -70.72 -10.43 7.21
CA ASN A 337 -70.94 -11.86 7.45
C ASN A 337 -71.80 -12.09 8.70
N ALA A 338 -71.55 -11.34 9.79
CA ALA A 338 -72.35 -11.41 11.01
C ALA A 338 -73.81 -10.99 10.76
N ILE A 339 -74.03 -9.90 10.01
CA ILE A 339 -75.37 -9.44 9.60
C ILE A 339 -76.06 -10.52 8.78
N SER A 340 -75.37 -11.10 7.79
CA SER A 340 -75.93 -12.14 6.94
C SER A 340 -76.29 -13.40 7.74
N LEU A 341 -75.44 -13.80 8.68
CA LEU A 341 -75.70 -14.95 9.55
C LEU A 341 -76.90 -14.67 10.48
N HIS A 342 -76.99 -13.47 11.06
CA HIS A 342 -78.12 -13.08 11.89
C HIS A 342 -79.44 -13.08 11.11
N ALA A 343 -79.43 -12.55 9.88
CA ALA A 343 -80.59 -12.58 8.99
C ALA A 343 -81.01 -14.02 8.65
N PHE A 344 -80.04 -14.90 8.36
CA PHE A 344 -80.30 -16.31 8.10
C PHE A 344 -80.90 -17.03 9.31
N THR A 345 -80.37 -16.79 10.52
CA THR A 345 -80.89 -17.37 11.76
C THR A 345 -82.33 -16.92 12.03
N LYS A 346 -82.62 -15.61 11.89
CA LYS A 346 -83.99 -15.08 12.03
C LYS A 346 -84.95 -15.67 11.00
N ALA A 347 -84.51 -15.83 9.75
CA ALA A 347 -85.33 -16.47 8.72
C ALA A 347 -85.63 -17.94 9.07
N LYS A 348 -84.63 -18.67 9.61
CA LYS A 348 -84.81 -20.05 10.07
C LYS A 348 -85.80 -20.14 11.25
N GLU A 349 -85.67 -19.25 12.24
CA GLU A 349 -86.61 -19.15 13.37
C GLU A 349 -88.03 -18.84 12.89
N GLY A 350 -88.18 -17.88 11.96
CA GLY A 350 -89.48 -17.57 11.34
C GLY A 350 -90.12 -18.77 10.63
N CYS A 351 -89.33 -19.56 9.90
CA CYS A 351 -89.81 -20.80 9.28
C CYS A 351 -90.25 -21.86 10.31
N VAL A 352 -89.58 -21.96 11.46
CA VAL A 352 -89.99 -22.88 12.54
C VAL A 352 -91.32 -22.43 13.14
N LEU A 353 -91.45 -21.14 13.46
CA LEU A 353 -92.68 -20.58 14.00
C LEU A 353 -93.86 -20.73 13.03
N LEU A 354 -93.63 -20.58 11.72
CA LEU A 354 -94.66 -20.84 10.72
C LEU A 354 -95.10 -22.31 10.70
N LYS A 355 -94.16 -23.27 10.78
CA LYS A 355 -94.48 -24.70 10.86
C LYS A 355 -95.23 -25.05 12.14
N GLU A 356 -94.88 -24.44 13.27
CA GLU A 356 -95.60 -24.61 14.54
C GLU A 356 -97.01 -24.02 14.48
N ALA A 357 -97.17 -22.84 13.89
CA ALA A 357 -98.48 -22.22 13.69
C ALA A 357 -99.39 -23.06 12.77
N GLU A 358 -98.83 -23.60 11.68
CA GLU A 358 -99.56 -24.54 10.80
C GLU A 358 -99.97 -25.81 11.55
N SER A 359 -99.07 -26.38 12.35
CA SER A 359 -99.36 -27.59 13.15
C SER A 359 -100.42 -27.32 14.24
N ASN A 360 -100.37 -26.15 14.89
CA ASN A 360 -101.37 -25.74 15.88
C ASN A 360 -102.73 -25.48 15.23
N SER A 361 -102.77 -24.82 14.08
CA SER A 361 -104.01 -24.62 13.32
C SER A 361 -104.62 -25.95 12.87
N GLN A 362 -103.80 -26.90 12.42
CA GLN A 362 -104.25 -28.27 12.10
C GLN A 362 -104.78 -28.99 13.34
N ASN A 363 -104.14 -28.86 14.50
CA ASN A 363 -104.60 -29.47 15.75
C ASN A 363 -105.90 -28.84 16.26
N GLU A 364 -106.09 -27.53 16.14
CA GLU A 364 -107.36 -26.87 16.46
C GLU A 364 -108.48 -27.31 15.49
N ALA A 365 -108.17 -27.47 14.21
CA ALA A 365 -109.09 -28.03 13.22
C ALA A 365 -109.48 -29.48 13.54
N LEU A 366 -108.55 -30.30 14.02
CA LEU A 366 -108.82 -31.68 14.45
C LEU A 366 -109.64 -31.72 15.75
N SER A 367 -109.33 -30.87 16.73
CA SER A 367 -110.08 -30.79 17.99
C SER A 367 -111.53 -30.32 17.77
N SER A 368 -111.75 -29.37 16.86
CA SER A 368 -113.11 -28.96 16.49
C SER A 368 -113.87 -30.07 15.75
N LEU A 369 -113.19 -30.87 14.91
CA LEU A 369 -113.77 -32.06 14.30
C LEU A 369 -114.16 -33.12 15.32
N ASP A 370 -113.32 -33.39 16.32
CA ASP A 370 -113.63 -34.32 17.42
C ASP A 370 -114.83 -33.84 18.24
N MET A 371 -114.94 -32.53 18.46
CA MET A 371 -116.09 -31.95 19.16
C MET A 371 -117.39 -32.09 18.35
N ILE A 372 -117.33 -31.90 17.02
CA ILE A 372 -118.47 -32.16 16.12
C ILE A 372 -118.83 -33.65 16.15
N TYR A 373 -117.86 -34.55 16.09
CA TYR A 373 -118.08 -36.00 16.17
C TYR A 373 -118.72 -36.40 17.50
N ALA A 374 -118.26 -35.86 18.63
CA ALA A 374 -118.84 -36.10 19.95
C ALA A 374 -120.30 -35.61 20.03
N GLN A 375 -120.61 -34.46 19.42
CA GLN A 375 -121.96 -33.89 19.39
C GLN A 375 -122.92 -34.72 18.50
N VAL A 376 -122.42 -35.24 17.38
CA VAL A 376 -123.18 -36.16 16.51
C VAL A 376 -123.41 -37.52 17.20
N PHE A 377 -122.40 -38.08 17.86
CA PHE A 377 -122.56 -39.33 18.62
C PHE A 377 -123.52 -39.19 19.82
N ALA A 378 -123.48 -38.07 20.54
CA ALA A 378 -124.45 -37.77 21.60
C ALA A 378 -125.89 -37.60 21.08
N SER A 379 -126.04 -37.22 19.80
CA SER A 379 -127.34 -37.11 19.12
C SER A 379 -127.86 -38.47 18.63
N LEU A 380 -126.96 -39.37 18.22
CA LEU A 380 -127.29 -40.73 17.74
C LEU A 380 -127.51 -41.75 18.88
N GLY A 381 -127.08 -41.46 20.11
CA GLY A 381 -127.25 -42.33 21.27
C GLY A 381 -128.61 -42.24 21.98
N ARG A 382 -129.57 -41.46 21.49
CA ARG A 382 -130.90 -41.30 22.11
C ARG A 382 -132.04 -42.07 21.45
N ASP A 383 -131.83 -42.68 20.28
CA ASP A 383 -132.90 -43.40 19.57
C ASP A 383 -132.51 -44.84 19.23
N GLY A 384 -133.15 -45.80 19.93
CA GLY A 384 -133.16 -47.24 19.62
C GLY A 384 -132.01 -48.01 20.27
N ILE A 385 -132.26 -49.04 21.08
CA ILE A 385 -133.07 -50.22 20.78
C ILE A 385 -133.79 -50.68 22.07
N LYS A 386 -135.08 -51.01 21.90
CA LYS A 386 -135.96 -51.65 22.87
C LYS A 386 -135.56 -53.09 23.16
#